data_AF-A0A127A1C6-F1
#
_entry.id   AF-A0A127A1C6-F1
#
_cell.length_a   1.000
_cell.length_b   1.000
_cell.length_c   1.000
_cell.angle_alpha   90.00
_cell.angle_beta   90.00
_cell.angle_gamma   90.00
#
_symmetry.space_group_name_H-M   'P 1'
#
loop_
_entity.id
_entity.type
_entity.pdbx_description
1 polymer ?
#
loop_
_entity_poly.entity_id
_entity_poly.type
_entity_poly.pdbx_seq_one_letter_code
_entity_poly.pdbx_strand_id
1 'polypeptide(L)'
;MSSTAPTGRAPEPDDALKAALHYVFDSQIPNYGDYNLVCVTECGGSVSGPRPGTPAPTGMVLGYRRRPVELVLAPFDRRTLEGTAQPMTIDLTNLAYVSEPASGAFDVATSTGRVVTFTLRPECTLGTGSAVTLAQEDDAADLTAFLRDLVGL
;
A
#
# COMPACT_ATOMS: atom_id res chain seq x y z
N MET A 1 -30.73 15.01 34.80
CA MET A 1 -30.00 15.39 33.58
C MET A 1 -28.53 15.42 33.91
N SER A 2 -27.79 14.34 33.63
CA SER A 2 -26.33 14.31 33.80
C SER A 2 -25.76 13.82 32.48
N SER A 3 -25.12 14.75 31.77
CA SER A 3 -24.51 14.55 30.46
C SER A 3 -23.11 13.99 30.67
N THR A 4 -22.90 12.73 30.29
CA THR A 4 -21.59 12.08 30.28
C THR A 4 -20.77 12.63 29.12
N ALA A 5 -19.58 13.17 29.40
CA ALA A 5 -18.61 13.58 28.40
C ALA A 5 -18.17 12.36 27.56
N PRO A 6 -17.87 12.53 26.25
CA PRO A 6 -17.35 11.44 25.46
C PRO A 6 -15.90 11.17 25.89
N THR A 7 -15.67 9.99 26.48
CA THR A 7 -14.33 9.43 26.68
C THR A 7 -13.68 9.26 25.31
N GLY A 8 -12.74 10.13 24.97
CA GLY A 8 -11.85 9.95 23.83
C GLY A 8 -11.05 8.66 24.04
N ARG A 9 -11.46 7.59 23.37
CA ARG A 9 -10.71 6.34 23.30
C ARG A 9 -9.35 6.68 22.67
N ALA A 10 -8.25 6.32 23.34
CA ALA A 10 -6.94 6.37 22.68
C ALA A 10 -7.05 5.53 21.40
N PRO A 11 -6.55 6.01 20.24
CA PRO A 11 -6.63 5.26 19.00
C PRO A 11 -6.03 3.88 19.24
N GLU A 12 -6.73 2.82 18.82
CA GLU A 12 -6.16 1.48 18.88
C GLU A 12 -4.86 1.49 18.05
N PRO A 13 -3.88 0.61 18.35
CA PRO A 13 -2.60 0.59 17.62
C PRO A 13 -2.76 0.53 16.09
N ASP A 14 -3.84 -0.10 15.63
CA ASP A 14 -4.27 -0.17 14.24
C ASP A 14 -4.70 1.20 13.67
N ASP A 15 -5.52 1.96 14.40
CA ASP A 15 -5.96 3.31 14.00
C ASP A 15 -4.80 4.30 13.94
N ALA A 16 -3.87 4.22 14.89
CA ALA A 16 -2.67 5.06 14.90
C ALA A 16 -1.73 4.74 13.73
N LEU A 17 -1.64 3.46 13.34
CA LEU A 17 -0.83 3.02 12.21
C LEU A 17 -1.48 3.39 10.87
N LYS A 18 -2.80 3.26 10.76
CA LYS A 18 -3.58 3.79 9.62
C LYS A 18 -3.35 5.29 9.49
N ALA A 19 -3.47 6.05 10.58
CA ALA A 19 -3.19 7.49 10.58
C ALA A 19 -1.74 7.81 10.17
N ALA A 20 -0.76 7.00 10.57
CA ALA A 20 0.63 7.15 10.14
C ALA A 20 0.80 6.84 8.64
N LEU A 21 0.19 5.78 8.11
CA LEU A 21 0.21 5.45 6.68
C LEU A 21 -0.46 6.55 5.84
N HIS A 22 -1.60 7.06 6.31
CA HIS A 22 -2.24 8.23 5.73
C HIS A 22 -1.30 9.43 5.76
N TYR A 23 -0.62 9.71 6.88
CA TYR A 23 0.35 10.80 6.95
C TYR A 23 1.50 10.65 5.95
N VAL A 24 2.06 9.45 5.81
CA VAL A 24 3.12 9.18 4.80
C VAL A 24 2.61 9.45 3.40
N PHE A 25 1.39 9.02 3.10
CA PHE A 25 0.77 9.19 1.80
C PHE A 25 0.43 10.67 1.52
N ASP A 26 -0.22 11.33 2.48
CA ASP A 26 -0.60 12.75 2.47
C ASP A 26 0.63 13.66 2.35
N SER A 27 1.76 13.28 2.96
CA SER A 27 3.02 14.03 2.84
C SER A 27 3.62 13.97 1.44
N GLN A 28 3.37 12.88 0.72
CA GLN A 28 3.90 12.68 -0.62
C GLN A 28 2.97 13.22 -1.69
N ILE A 29 1.68 13.37 -1.39
CA ILE A 29 0.73 13.75 -2.41
C ILE A 29 -0.46 14.58 -1.87
N PRO A 30 -0.76 15.77 -2.44
CA PRO A 30 -1.83 16.66 -1.94
C PRO A 30 -3.23 16.27 -2.44
N ASN A 31 -4.25 16.29 -1.56
CA ASN A 31 -5.70 16.04 -1.82
C ASN A 31 -6.14 14.55 -1.98
N TYR A 32 -5.91 13.72 -0.97
CA TYR A 32 -5.97 12.25 -1.07
C TYR A 32 -7.16 11.54 -0.41
N GLY A 33 -8.19 12.28 0.04
CA GLY A 33 -9.30 11.71 0.83
C GLY A 33 -10.13 10.59 0.18
N ASP A 34 -9.91 10.27 -1.11
CA ASP A 34 -10.69 9.28 -1.88
C ASP A 34 -9.93 7.97 -2.20
N TYR A 35 -8.71 7.77 -1.69
CA TYR A 35 -7.93 6.55 -1.96
C TYR A 35 -8.06 5.54 -0.82
N ASN A 36 -8.28 4.27 -1.20
CA ASN A 36 -8.08 3.15 -0.29
C ASN A 36 -6.58 2.87 -0.19
N LEU A 37 -6.05 2.73 1.02
CA LEU A 37 -4.63 2.53 1.28
C LEU A 37 -4.35 1.12 1.78
N VAL A 38 -3.32 0.49 1.23
CA VAL A 38 -2.89 -0.86 1.61
C VAL A 38 -1.38 -0.90 1.72
N CYS A 39 -0.87 -1.53 2.77
CA CYS A 39 0.56 -1.74 2.96
C CYS A 39 1.00 -3.05 2.29
N VAL A 40 2.10 -3.01 1.54
CA VAL A 40 2.82 -4.20 1.07
C VAL A 40 4.28 -4.13 1.51
N THR A 41 4.78 -5.19 2.13
CA THR A 41 6.15 -5.25 2.69
C THR A 41 7.07 -6.20 1.93
N GLU A 42 6.49 -7.12 1.15
CA GLU A 42 7.22 -8.03 0.28
C GLU A 42 7.24 -7.46 -1.15
N CYS A 43 8.07 -6.45 -1.37
CA CYS A 43 8.32 -5.91 -2.71
C CYS A 43 9.43 -6.70 -3.40
N GLY A 44 9.11 -7.40 -4.48
CA GLY A 44 10.11 -7.88 -5.43
C GLY A 44 10.49 -6.72 -6.34
N GLY A 45 11.65 -6.11 -6.15
CA GLY A 45 12.12 -5.12 -7.13
C GLY A 45 12.38 -5.81 -8.48
N SER A 46 11.92 -5.23 -9.60
CA SER A 46 12.37 -5.71 -10.91
C SER A 46 13.84 -5.36 -11.15
N VAL A 47 14.64 -6.37 -11.51
CA VAL A 47 16.05 -6.37 -11.96
C VAL A 47 17.06 -5.72 -10.99
N SER A 48 17.64 -6.54 -10.11
CA SER A 48 18.70 -6.25 -9.10
C SER A 48 18.25 -5.93 -7.67
N GLY A 49 17.09 -6.42 -7.23
CA GLY A 49 16.64 -6.35 -5.83
C GLY A 49 16.40 -7.74 -5.20
N PRO A 50 16.33 -7.84 -3.86
CA PRO A 50 16.34 -9.11 -3.13
C PRO A 50 15.16 -10.00 -3.48
N ARG A 51 15.41 -11.31 -3.37
CA ARG A 51 14.47 -12.41 -3.59
C ARG A 51 13.25 -12.32 -2.65
N PRO A 52 12.04 -12.69 -3.10
CA PRO A 52 10.89 -12.84 -2.22
C PRO A 52 11.23 -13.75 -1.02
N GLY A 53 10.84 -13.33 0.19
CA GLY A 53 11.11 -14.04 1.45
C GLY A 53 12.17 -13.43 2.38
N THR A 54 12.88 -12.38 1.96
CA THR A 54 13.72 -11.58 2.89
C THR A 54 12.99 -10.29 3.25
N PRO A 55 12.78 -9.94 4.54
CA PRO A 55 12.16 -8.67 4.91
C PRO A 55 13.01 -7.50 4.38
N ALA A 56 12.51 -6.81 3.36
CA ALA A 56 13.16 -5.58 2.90
C ALA A 56 12.98 -4.49 3.98
N PRO A 57 13.99 -3.64 4.23
CA PRO A 57 13.85 -2.49 5.14
C PRO A 57 12.83 -1.47 4.61
N THR A 58 12.57 -1.50 3.30
CA THR A 58 11.60 -0.67 2.59
C THR A 58 10.28 -1.42 2.38
N GLY A 59 9.18 -0.79 2.73
CA GLY A 59 7.82 -1.21 2.37
C GLY A 59 7.27 -0.29 1.28
N MET A 60 6.05 -0.55 0.86
CA MET A 60 5.34 0.27 -0.11
C MET A 60 3.89 0.42 0.33
N VAL A 61 3.38 1.64 0.29
CA VAL A 61 1.95 1.94 0.45
C VAL A 61 1.36 2.02 -0.94
N LEU A 62 0.30 1.25 -1.16
CA LEU A 62 -0.49 1.28 -2.37
C LEU A 62 -1.76 2.08 -2.08
N GLY A 63 -1.94 3.19 -2.78
CA GLY A 63 -3.21 3.90 -2.82
C GLY A 63 -3.94 3.57 -4.11
N TYR A 64 -5.22 3.23 -4.06
CA TYR A 64 -6.00 2.99 -5.28
C TYR A 64 -7.39 3.61 -5.20
N ARG A 65 -7.93 3.92 -6.37
CA ARG A 65 -9.31 4.37 -6.55
C ARG A 65 -9.87 3.80 -7.86
N ARG A 66 -11.19 3.57 -7.88
CA ARG A 66 -11.89 3.02 -9.04
C ARG A 66 -12.40 4.08 -10.01
N ARG A 67 -12.52 5.35 -9.59
CA ARG A 67 -13.09 6.44 -10.41
C ARG A 67 -12.40 7.80 -10.14
N PRO A 68 -11.55 8.30 -11.06
CA PRO A 68 -10.99 7.56 -12.20
C PRO A 68 -10.14 6.37 -11.72
N VAL A 69 -9.96 5.35 -12.55
CA VAL A 69 -9.10 4.21 -12.23
C VAL A 69 -7.67 4.71 -12.07
N GLU A 70 -7.12 4.57 -10.87
CA GLU A 70 -5.76 5.00 -10.56
C GLU A 70 -5.18 4.15 -9.42
N LEU A 71 -3.90 3.82 -9.55
CA LEU A 71 -3.07 3.14 -8.58
C LEU A 71 -1.82 3.98 -8.33
N VAL A 72 -1.46 4.15 -7.08
CA VAL A 72 -0.31 4.93 -6.66
C VAL A 72 0.54 4.07 -5.75
N LEU A 73 1.84 4.01 -6.05
CA LEU A 73 2.81 3.20 -5.33
C LEU A 73 3.79 4.14 -4.65
N ALA A 74 3.75 4.20 -3.31
CA ALA A 74 4.56 5.09 -2.49
C ALA A 74 5.53 4.28 -1.61
N PRO A 75 6.82 4.18 -1.98
CA PRO A 75 7.84 3.48 -1.19
C PRO A 75 8.17 4.22 0.11
N PHE A 76 8.37 3.50 1.22
CA PHE A 76 8.71 4.07 2.52
C PHE A 76 9.66 3.19 3.35
N ASP A 77 10.39 3.78 4.30
CA ASP A 77 11.21 3.03 5.27
C ASP A 77 10.33 2.55 6.42
N ARG A 78 10.33 1.24 6.69
CA ARG A 78 9.45 0.62 7.67
C ARG A 78 9.78 0.96 9.12
N ARG A 79 10.94 1.57 9.38
CA ARG A 79 11.42 1.98 10.70
C ARG A 79 11.11 3.44 10.98
N THR A 80 11.34 4.32 10.01
CA THR A 80 11.12 5.77 10.17
C THR A 80 9.73 6.21 9.72
N LEU A 81 9.04 5.40 8.92
CA LEU A 81 7.80 5.76 8.24
C LEU A 81 7.98 7.01 7.37
N GLU A 82 9.15 7.15 6.72
CA GLU A 82 9.41 8.23 5.79
C GLU A 82 9.42 7.71 4.35
N GLY A 83 8.97 8.54 3.41
CA GLY A 83 9.05 8.24 1.98
C GLY A 83 10.50 8.05 1.54
N THR A 84 10.78 6.94 0.85
CA THR A 84 12.16 6.59 0.42
C THR A 84 12.42 6.87 -1.05
N ALA A 85 11.36 7.03 -1.84
CA ALA A 85 11.43 7.36 -3.25
C ALA A 85 10.17 8.12 -3.68
N GLN A 86 10.21 8.70 -4.87
CA GLN A 86 9.06 9.39 -5.43
C GLN A 86 7.92 8.40 -5.72
N PRO A 87 6.66 8.72 -5.36
CA PRO A 87 5.51 7.91 -5.72
C PRO A 87 5.42 7.69 -7.22
N MET A 88 4.98 6.49 -7.60
CA MET A 88 4.63 6.16 -8.97
C MET A 88 3.10 6.14 -9.10
N THR A 89 2.57 6.95 -10.00
CA THR A 89 1.14 6.92 -10.36
C THR A 89 0.95 6.10 -11.62
N ILE A 90 0.01 5.18 -11.59
CA ILE A 90 -0.41 4.30 -12.67
C ILE A 90 -1.90 4.51 -12.90
N ASP A 91 -2.28 4.78 -14.13
CA ASP A 91 -3.66 4.97 -14.58
C ASP A 91 -3.87 4.25 -15.92
N LEU A 92 -5.08 4.30 -16.47
CA LEU A 92 -5.39 3.62 -17.73
C LEU A 92 -4.61 4.15 -18.95
N THR A 93 -3.99 5.33 -18.86
CA THR A 93 -3.22 5.92 -19.96
C THR A 93 -1.77 5.44 -19.98
N ASN A 94 -1.23 5.07 -18.82
CA ASN A 94 0.16 4.63 -18.69
C ASN A 94 0.32 3.17 -18.23
N LEU A 95 -0.77 2.47 -17.93
CA LEU A 95 -0.76 1.03 -17.63
C LEU A 95 -0.40 0.22 -18.89
N ALA A 96 0.59 -0.66 -18.78
CA ALA A 96 0.95 -1.62 -19.83
C ALA A 96 0.34 -2.99 -19.58
N TYR A 97 0.49 -3.53 -18.36
CA TYR A 97 -0.18 -4.76 -17.95
C TYR A 97 -0.25 -4.88 -16.43
N VAL A 98 -1.19 -5.71 -15.97
CA VAL A 98 -1.22 -6.29 -14.62
C VAL A 98 -1.22 -7.81 -14.78
N SER A 99 -0.48 -8.53 -13.95
CA SER A 99 -0.56 -9.99 -13.86
C SER A 99 -0.49 -10.45 -12.40
N GLU A 100 -1.06 -11.63 -12.13
CA GLU A 100 -0.98 -12.32 -10.84
C GLU A 100 -0.18 -13.62 -11.02
N PRO A 101 1.17 -13.58 -11.07
CA PRO A 101 2.00 -14.76 -11.34
C PRO A 101 1.87 -15.86 -10.28
N ALA A 102 1.49 -15.50 -9.05
CA ALA A 102 1.15 -16.42 -7.97
C ALA A 102 0.07 -15.79 -7.10
N SER A 103 -0.68 -16.61 -6.35
CA SER A 103 -1.76 -16.11 -5.49
C SER A 103 -1.29 -14.99 -4.56
N GLY A 104 -1.85 -13.79 -4.75
CA GLY A 104 -1.53 -12.58 -3.97
C GLY A 104 -0.19 -11.92 -4.33
N ALA A 105 0.55 -12.42 -5.31
CA ALA A 105 1.71 -11.74 -5.89
C ALA A 105 1.31 -11.09 -7.20
N PHE A 106 1.59 -9.80 -7.36
CA PHE A 106 1.20 -9.01 -8.52
C PHE A 106 2.41 -8.39 -9.19
N ASP A 107 2.41 -8.40 -10.53
CA ASP A 107 3.28 -7.56 -11.35
C ASP A 107 2.43 -6.48 -11.99
N VAL A 108 2.84 -5.22 -11.83
CA VAL A 108 2.23 -4.08 -12.50
C VAL A 108 3.29 -3.38 -13.33
N ALA A 109 3.03 -3.22 -14.62
CA ALA A 109 3.95 -2.56 -15.54
C ALA A 109 3.34 -1.32 -16.16
N THR A 110 4.17 -0.30 -16.33
CA THR A 110 3.82 0.93 -17.06
C THR A 110 4.32 0.88 -18.50
N SER A 111 3.70 1.66 -19.39
CA SER A 111 4.11 1.83 -20.79
C SER A 111 5.52 2.42 -20.95
N THR A 112 6.05 3.04 -19.89
CA THR A 112 7.44 3.51 -19.80
C THR A 112 8.45 2.41 -19.46
N GLY A 113 8.00 1.15 -19.35
CA GLY A 113 8.85 -0.02 -19.12
C GLY A 113 9.23 -0.25 -17.66
N ARG A 114 8.60 0.45 -16.70
CA ARG A 114 8.80 0.18 -15.28
C ARG A 114 7.90 -0.97 -14.87
N VAL A 115 8.44 -1.93 -14.12
CA VAL A 115 7.69 -3.06 -13.57
C VAL A 115 7.86 -3.05 -12.05
N VAL A 116 6.75 -3.19 -11.33
CA VAL A 116 6.75 -3.32 -9.88
C VAL A 116 6.12 -4.65 -9.51
N THR A 117 6.85 -5.47 -8.78
CA THR A 117 6.35 -6.72 -8.21
C THR A 117 6.13 -6.56 -6.71
N PHE A 118 4.98 -6.94 -6.22
CA PHE A 118 4.69 -6.92 -4.79
C PHE A 118 3.81 -8.09 -4.38
N THR A 119 3.90 -8.46 -3.11
CA THR A 119 2.99 -9.44 -2.52
C THR A 119 2.05 -8.76 -1.54
N LEU A 120 0.77 -9.02 -1.75
CA LEU A 120 -0.31 -8.53 -0.94
C LEU A 120 -0.67 -9.56 0.13
N ARG A 121 -0.74 -9.10 1.37
CA ARG A 121 -1.02 -9.92 2.55
C ARG A 121 -2.15 -9.31 3.37
N PRO A 122 -2.98 -10.14 4.03
CA PRO A 122 -4.05 -9.67 4.92
C PRO A 122 -3.52 -8.90 6.13
N GLU A 123 -2.26 -9.13 6.49
CA GLU A 123 -1.58 -8.46 7.59
C GLU A 123 -0.30 -7.80 7.07
N CYS A 124 -0.02 -6.58 7.53
CA CYS A 124 1.27 -5.92 7.28
C CYS A 124 1.96 -5.59 8.60
N THR A 125 3.15 -6.15 8.81
CA THR A 125 3.96 -5.85 10.00
C THR A 125 4.95 -4.71 9.73
N LEU A 126 4.83 -3.63 10.50
CA LEU A 126 5.69 -2.44 10.43
C LEU A 126 6.56 -2.31 11.68
N GLY A 127 7.77 -1.78 11.51
CA GLY A 127 8.77 -1.66 12.57
C GLY A 127 9.69 -2.89 12.71
N THR A 128 10.92 -2.63 13.18
CA THR A 128 11.93 -3.67 13.47
C THR A 128 12.12 -3.94 14.98
N GLY A 129 11.39 -3.22 15.84
CA GLY A 129 11.50 -3.28 17.30
C GLY A 129 10.17 -3.63 17.98
N SER A 130 9.34 -2.63 18.23
CA SER A 130 7.92 -2.84 18.59
C SER A 130 7.13 -3.03 17.30
N ALA A 131 7.25 -4.20 16.69
CA ALA A 131 6.57 -4.51 15.46
C ALA A 131 5.05 -4.41 15.65
N VAL A 132 4.41 -3.51 14.91
CA VAL A 132 2.96 -3.35 14.91
C VAL A 132 2.42 -4.06 13.68
N THR A 133 1.45 -4.94 13.88
CA THR A 133 0.73 -5.59 12.79
C THR A 133 -0.52 -4.80 12.46
N LEU A 134 -0.63 -4.35 11.22
CA LEU A 134 -1.82 -3.76 10.63
C LEU A 134 -2.73 -4.88 10.14
N ALA A 135 -3.97 -4.91 10.61
CA ALA A 135 -5.00 -5.75 10.02
C ALA A 135 -5.62 -5.01 8.83
N GLN A 136 -5.46 -5.58 7.63
CA GLN A 136 -5.88 -4.98 6.36
C GLN A 136 -6.58 -6.01 5.46
N GLU A 137 -7.25 -7.00 6.05
CA GLU A 137 -7.91 -8.09 5.33
C GLU A 137 -8.91 -7.59 4.29
N ASP A 138 -9.81 -6.69 4.70
CA ASP A 138 -10.83 -6.12 3.82
C ASP A 138 -10.20 -5.25 2.72
N ASP A 139 -9.24 -4.40 3.09
CA ASP A 139 -8.57 -3.51 2.14
C ASP A 139 -7.71 -4.29 1.13
N ALA A 140 -7.05 -5.36 1.57
CA ALA A 140 -6.30 -6.28 0.72
C ALA A 140 -7.22 -7.08 -0.21
N ALA A 141 -8.41 -7.47 0.26
CA ALA A 141 -9.40 -8.15 -0.56
C ALA A 141 -9.96 -7.21 -1.65
N ASP A 142 -10.28 -5.96 -1.33
CA ASP A 142 -10.76 -5.00 -2.33
C ASP A 142 -9.65 -4.61 -3.32
N LEU A 143 -8.41 -4.41 -2.87
CA LEU A 143 -7.27 -4.16 -3.77
C LEU A 143 -7.03 -5.37 -4.71
N THR A 144 -7.14 -6.59 -4.20
CA THR A 144 -7.04 -7.81 -5.01
C THR A 144 -8.10 -7.82 -6.11
N ALA A 145 -9.35 -7.49 -5.76
CA ALA A 145 -10.44 -7.41 -6.74
C ALA A 145 -10.17 -6.31 -7.77
N PHE A 146 -9.73 -5.12 -7.33
CA PHE A 146 -9.34 -4.02 -8.20
C PHE A 146 -8.24 -4.42 -9.19
N LEU A 147 -7.16 -5.04 -8.73
CA LEU A 147 -6.06 -5.48 -9.60
C LEU A 147 -6.51 -6.54 -10.59
N ARG A 148 -7.36 -7.48 -10.17
CA ARG A 148 -7.94 -8.50 -11.05
C ARG A 148 -8.86 -7.92 -12.13
N ASP A 149 -9.60 -6.86 -11.80
CA ASP A 149 -10.38 -6.12 -12.80
C ASP A 149 -9.45 -5.51 -13.88
N LEU A 150 -8.23 -5.09 -13.52
CA LEU A 150 -7.23 -4.57 -14.45
C LEU A 150 -6.51 -5.64 -15.27
N VAL A 151 -6.34 -6.87 -14.75
CA VAL A 151 -5.77 -8.00 -15.52
C VAL A 151 -6.61 -8.33 -16.76
N GLY A 152 -7.92 -8.07 -16.69
CA GLY A 152 -8.86 -8.36 -17.77
C GLY A 152 -9.00 -7.27 -18.84
N LEU A 153 -8.26 -6.17 -18.73
CA LEU A 153 -8.26 -5.05 -19.70
C LEU A 153 -7.26 -5.29 -20.84
#